data_AF-A0A7V8CYD8-F1
#
_entry.id   AF-A0A7V8CYD8-F1
#
_cell.length_a   1.000
_cell.length_b   1.000
_cell.length_c   1.000
_cell.angle_alpha   90.00
_cell.angle_beta   90.00
_cell.angle_gamma   90.00
#
_symmetry.space_group_name_H-M   'P 1'
#
loop_
_entity.id
_entity.type
_entity.pdbx_description
1 polymer ?
#
loop_
_entity_poly.entity_id
_entity_poly.type
_entity_poly.pdbx_seq_one_letter_code
_entity_poly.pdbx_strand_id
1 'polypeptide(L)'
;MEDPEPRLRVRVAGNTLIPCLHAIVAKGYAVTYATVGGQPQWDAAGDGRHFSATSPEELLGLIAMCEIRGDSWRIRPGEAALYHAILDAAPEEDGEELHGDDG
;
A
#
# COMPACT_ATOMS: atom_id res chain seq x y z
N MET A 1 2.17 7.33 -36.77
CA MET A 1 1.46 6.54 -35.76
C MET A 1 2.03 7.03 -34.44
N GLU A 2 1.32 7.90 -33.74
CA GLU A 2 1.74 8.36 -32.42
C GLU A 2 1.64 7.18 -31.46
N ASP A 3 2.72 6.90 -30.72
CA ASP A 3 2.65 5.97 -29.60
C ASP A 3 1.63 6.53 -28.59
N PRO A 4 0.69 5.70 -28.09
CA PRO A 4 -0.22 6.16 -27.07
C PRO A 4 0.59 6.62 -25.84
N GLU A 5 0.24 7.79 -25.29
CA GLU A 5 0.85 8.27 -24.05
C GLU A 5 0.86 7.14 -23.01
N PRO A 6 1.98 6.94 -22.30
CA PRO A 6 2.07 5.85 -21.34
C PRO A 6 0.99 6.03 -20.27
N ARG A 7 0.13 5.01 -20.12
CA ARG A 7 -0.81 4.94 -19.00
C ARG A 7 0.02 5.01 -17.70
N LEU A 8 -0.34 5.93 -16.81
CA LEU A 8 0.34 6.10 -15.52
C LEU A 8 0.43 4.75 -14.80
N ARG A 9 1.67 4.31 -14.53
CA ARG A 9 1.98 3.10 -13.75
C ARG A 9 2.74 3.52 -12.51
N VAL A 10 2.14 3.29 -11.35
CA VAL A 10 2.75 3.53 -10.05
C VAL A 10 2.97 2.19 -9.37
N ARG A 11 4.19 1.99 -8.87
CA ARG A 11 4.58 0.83 -8.06
C ARG A 11 5.05 1.37 -6.72
N VAL A 12 4.74 0.65 -5.64
CA VAL A 12 5.34 0.91 -4.34
C VAL A 12 6.85 0.72 -4.44
N ALA A 13 7.58 1.83 -4.28
CA ALA A 13 9.03 1.93 -4.31
C ALA A 13 9.44 3.20 -3.53
N GLY A 14 10.72 3.57 -3.53
CA GLY A 14 11.17 4.78 -2.82
C GLY A 14 10.51 6.09 -3.28
N ASN A 15 9.79 6.09 -4.42
CA ASN A 15 9.07 7.23 -4.96
C ASN A 15 7.68 7.45 -4.33
N THR A 16 7.08 6.46 -3.65
CA THR A 16 5.72 6.57 -3.09
C THR A 16 5.69 7.13 -1.67
N LEU A 17 6.80 7.08 -0.94
CA LEU A 17 6.90 7.49 0.46
C LEU A 17 6.40 8.92 0.70
N ILE A 18 7.00 9.90 0.01
CA ILE A 18 6.68 11.33 0.20
C ILE A 18 5.24 11.65 -0.26
N PRO A 19 4.78 11.21 -1.45
CA PRO A 19 3.38 11.35 -1.85
C PRO A 19 2.38 10.77 -0.83
N CYS A 20 2.66 9.61 -0.24
CA CYS A 20 1.79 9.01 0.77
C CYS A 20 1.67 9.89 2.02
N LEU A 21 2.78 10.46 2.52
CA LEU A 21 2.74 11.40 3.64
C LEU A 21 1.87 12.63 3.34
N HIS A 22 2.02 13.21 2.14
CA HIS A 22 1.18 14.35 1.72
C HIS A 22 -0.30 13.96 1.64
N ALA A 23 -0.62 12.78 1.12
CA ALA A 23 -1.98 12.30 1.04
C ALA A 23 -2.61 12.09 2.43
N ILE A 24 -1.86 11.54 3.39
CA ILE A 24 -2.32 11.35 4.77
C ILE A 24 -2.60 12.69 5.45
N VAL A 25 -1.70 13.67 5.31
CA VAL A 25 -1.91 15.02 5.88
C VAL A 25 -3.09 15.73 5.21
N ALA A 26 -3.25 15.59 3.89
CA ALA A 26 -4.39 16.15 3.16
C ALA A 26 -5.75 15.56 3.61
N LYS A 27 -5.75 14.33 4.14
CA LYS A 27 -6.91 13.69 4.78
C LYS A 27 -7.19 14.19 6.20
N GLY A 28 -6.35 15.06 6.76
CA GLY A 28 -6.54 15.66 8.08
C GLY A 28 -5.87 14.90 9.23
N TYR A 29 -4.97 13.96 8.94
CA TYR A 29 -4.23 13.23 9.97
C TYR A 29 -2.89 13.89 10.28
N ALA A 30 -2.53 13.97 11.55
CA ALA A 30 -1.17 14.26 12.00
C ALA A 30 -0.33 12.99 11.94
N VAL A 31 0.84 13.05 11.32
CA VAL A 31 1.75 11.90 11.17
C VAL A 31 2.97 12.05 12.08
N THR A 32 3.34 10.97 12.76
CA THR A 32 4.57 10.88 13.55
C THR A 32 5.40 9.68 13.13
N TYR A 33 6.71 9.77 13.34
CA TYR A 33 7.66 8.70 13.09
C TYR A 33 8.44 8.37 14.35
N ALA A 34 8.63 7.08 14.60
CA ALA A 34 9.47 6.57 15.66
C ALA A 34 10.17 5.27 15.22
N THR A 35 11.17 4.86 16.01
CA THR A 35 11.78 3.54 15.89
C THR A 35 11.42 2.73 17.14
N VAL A 36 10.68 1.64 16.98
CA VAL A 36 10.22 0.78 18.08
C VAL A 36 10.86 -0.60 17.91
N GLY A 37 11.65 -1.04 18.89
CA GLY A 37 12.36 -2.32 18.79
C GLY A 37 13.33 -2.39 17.59
N GLY A 38 13.86 -1.25 17.14
CA GLY A 38 14.72 -1.18 15.95
C GLY A 38 13.98 -1.17 14.62
N GLN A 39 12.64 -1.18 14.62
CA GLN A 39 11.82 -1.16 13.41
C GLN A 39 11.16 0.21 13.21
N PRO A 40 10.99 0.67 11.96
CA PRO A 40 10.28 1.90 11.67
C PRO A 40 8.80 1.77 12.08
N GLN A 41 8.29 2.80 12.73
CA GLN A 41 6.88 2.95 13.07
C GLN A 41 6.40 4.32 12.61
N TRP A 42 5.36 4.32 11.78
CA TRP A 42 4.64 5.50 11.34
C TRP A 42 3.26 5.47 11.94
N ASP A 43 2.91 6.51 12.67
CA ASP A 43 1.59 6.65 13.30
C ASP A 43 0.83 7.82 12.66
N ALA A 44 -0.49 7.67 12.52
CA ALA A 44 -1.40 8.74 12.08
C ALA A 44 -2.56 8.90 13.06
N ALA A 45 -2.79 10.14 13.51
CA ALA A 45 -3.88 10.48 14.43
C ALA A 45 -4.75 11.62 13.86
N GLY A 46 -6.07 11.43 13.86
CA GLY A 46 -7.04 12.37 13.31
C GLY A 46 -8.46 11.83 13.40
N ASP A 47 -9.45 12.72 13.56
CA ASP A 47 -10.88 12.36 13.64
C ASP A 47 -11.21 11.25 14.66
N GLY A 48 -10.55 11.28 15.83
CA GLY A 48 -10.73 10.28 16.88
C GLY A 48 -10.15 8.89 16.55
N ARG A 49 -9.42 8.74 15.45
CA ARG A 49 -8.81 7.48 14.99
C ARG A 49 -7.29 7.52 15.12
N HIS A 50 -6.71 6.34 15.29
CA HIS A 50 -5.27 6.13 15.35
C HIS A 50 -4.88 4.93 14.49
N PHE A 51 -3.87 5.09 13.65
CA PHE A 51 -3.33 4.06 12.78
C PHE A 51 -1.82 3.96 12.96
N SER A 52 -1.27 2.75 12.78
CA SER A 52 0.16 2.48 12.91
C SER A 52 0.60 1.48 11.86
N ALA A 53 1.73 1.73 11.20
CA ALA A 53 2.30 0.84 10.19
C ALA A 53 3.83 1.00 10.09
N THR A 54 4.48 0.14 9.30
CA THR A 54 5.95 0.15 9.13
C THR A 54 6.41 1.02 7.96
N SER A 55 5.48 1.44 7.09
CA SER A 55 5.70 2.37 5.99
C SER A 55 4.54 3.36 5.80
N PRO A 56 4.76 4.53 5.19
CA PRO A 56 3.68 5.46 4.83
C PRO A 56 2.66 4.88 3.84
N GLU A 57 3.08 3.99 2.96
CA GLU A 57 2.21 3.29 2.00
C GLU A 57 1.21 2.38 2.72
N GLU A 58 1.69 1.56 3.67
CA GLU A 58 0.84 0.73 4.53
C GLU A 58 -0.08 1.59 5.39
N LEU A 59 0.43 2.67 5.97
CA LEU A 59 -0.34 3.59 6.80
C LEU A 59 -1.50 4.22 6.02
N LEU A 60 -1.23 4.70 4.81
CA LEU A 60 -2.27 5.22 3.91
C LEU A 60 -3.28 4.13 3.53
N GLY A 61 -2.81 2.91 3.29
CA GLY A 61 -3.67 1.74 3.02
C GLY A 61 -4.64 1.45 4.17
N LEU A 62 -4.17 1.48 5.42
CA LEU A 62 -5.02 1.28 6.61
C LEU A 62 -6.07 2.38 6.75
N ILE A 63 -5.68 3.64 6.57
CA ILE A 63 -6.59 4.78 6.61
C ILE A 63 -7.68 4.61 5.55
N ALA A 64 -7.29 4.36 4.30
CA ALA A 64 -8.23 4.19 3.20
C ALA A 64 -9.17 2.99 3.41
N MET A 65 -8.65 1.86 3.89
CA MET A 65 -9.46 0.68 4.23
C MET A 65 -10.53 1.02 5.27
N CYS A 66 -10.15 1.71 6.35
CA CYS A 66 -11.08 2.08 7.41
C CYS A 66 -12.04 3.20 7.00
N GLU A 67 -11.68 4.10 6.10
CA GLU A 67 -12.62 5.07 5.51
C GLU A 67 -13.72 4.35 4.69
N ILE A 68 -13.38 3.28 3.97
CA ILE A 68 -14.34 2.50 3.17
C ILE A 68 -15.20 1.58 4.04
N ARG A 69 -14.60 0.89 5.01
CA ARG A 69 -15.25 -0.18 5.78
C ARG A 69 -15.74 0.25 7.16
N GLY A 70 -15.34 1.43 7.63
CA GLY A 70 -15.58 1.90 9.00
C GLY A 70 -14.94 1.01 10.07
N ASP A 71 -15.48 1.05 11.27
CA ASP A 71 -14.98 0.28 12.43
C ASP A 71 -15.12 -1.24 12.24
N SER A 72 -15.96 -1.66 11.29
CA SER A 72 -16.14 -3.05 10.88
C SER A 72 -15.16 -3.47 9.78
N TRP A 73 -13.94 -2.91 9.78
CA TRP A 73 -12.90 -3.16 8.78
C TRP A 73 -12.46 -4.62 8.68
N ARG A 74 -12.64 -5.40 9.75
CA ARG A 74 -12.29 -6.83 9.80
C ARG A 74 -13.00 -7.62 8.70
N ILE A 75 -12.36 -8.72 8.30
CA ILE A 75 -12.93 -9.69 7.36
C ILE A 75 -14.27 -10.24 7.87
N ARG A 76 -15.24 -10.38 6.98
CA ARG A 76 -16.57 -10.94 7.23
C ARG A 76 -16.66 -12.36 6.67
N PRO A 77 -17.57 -13.21 7.18
CA PRO A 77 -17.79 -14.54 6.62
C PRO A 77 -18.05 -14.48 5.11
N GLY A 78 -17.32 -15.29 4.33
CA GLY A 78 -17.45 -15.37 2.87
C GLY A 78 -16.58 -14.39 2.07
N GLU A 79 -15.99 -13.35 2.68
CA GLU A 79 -15.16 -12.38 1.93
C GLU A 79 -13.81 -12.96 1.47
N ALA A 80 -13.34 -14.06 2.06
CA ALA A 80 -12.10 -14.74 1.66
C ALA A 80 -12.16 -15.29 0.23
N ALA A 81 -13.36 -15.53 -0.33
CA ALA A 81 -13.52 -16.01 -1.71
C ALA A 81 -12.94 -15.03 -2.74
N LEU A 82 -12.99 -13.72 -2.47
CA LEU A 82 -12.40 -12.71 -3.35
C LEU A 82 -10.87 -12.85 -3.44
N TYR A 83 -10.21 -13.10 -2.30
CA TYR A 83 -8.77 -13.30 -2.25
C TYR A 83 -8.35 -14.50 -3.11
N HIS A 84 -9.04 -15.64 -2.94
CA HIS A 84 -8.76 -16.84 -3.74
C HIS A 84 -9.00 -16.61 -5.23
N ALA A 85 -10.13 -16.01 -5.60
CA ALA A 85 -10.46 -15.74 -6.99
C ALA A 85 -9.42 -14.84 -7.69
N ILE A 86 -8.81 -13.88 -6.97
CA ILE A 86 -7.74 -13.02 -7.52
C ILE A 86 -6.47 -13.84 -7.76
N LEU A 87 -6.07 -14.69 -6.81
CA LEU A 87 -4.87 -15.50 -6.96
C LEU A 87 -5.03 -16.57 -8.04
N ASP A 88 -6.19 -17.21 -8.13
CA ASP A 88 -6.47 -18.24 -9.13
C ASP A 88 -6.53 -17.68 -10.55
N ALA A 89 -6.80 -16.36 -10.70
CA ALA A 89 -6.82 -15.66 -11.97
C ALA A 89 -5.46 -15.03 -12.36
N ALA A 90 -4.45 -15.13 -11.50
CA ALA A 90 -3.14 -14.55 -11.79
C ALA A 90 -2.48 -15.28 -12.97
N PRO A 91 -1.95 -14.57 -13.98
CA PRO A 91 -1.19 -15.19 -15.05
C PRO A 91 0.07 -15.85 -14.49
N GLU A 92 0.45 -17.00 -15.03
CA GLU A 92 1.78 -17.56 -14.80
C GLU A 92 2.80 -16.62 -15.46
N GLU A 93 3.70 -16.03 -14.66
CA GLU A 93 4.79 -15.22 -15.19
C GLU A 93 5.91 -16.19 -15.64
N ASP A 94 6.18 -16.24 -16.94
CA ASP A 94 7.36 -16.91 -17.48
C ASP A 94 8.60 -16.20 -16.94
N GLY A 95 9.27 -16.80 -15.95
CA GLY A 95 10.50 -16.23 -15.40
C GLY A 95 11.60 -16.22 -16.46
N GLU A 96 11.98 -15.03 -16.96
CA GLU A 96 13.22 -14.89 -17.72
C GLU A 96 14.39 -15.23 -16.80
N GLU A 97 15.05 -16.37 -17.07
CA GLU A 97 16.36 -16.69 -16.54
C GLU A 97 17.31 -15.53 -16.88
N LEU A 98 17.68 -14.75 -15.88
CA LEU A 98 18.77 -13.79 -15.99
C LEU A 98 20.06 -14.57 -16.23
N HIS A 99 20.40 -14.82 -17.49
CA HIS A 99 21.72 -15.26 -17.88
C HIS A 99 22.71 -14.18 -17.43
N GLY A 100 23.48 -14.49 -16.39
CA GLY A 100 24.64 -13.70 -15.98
C GLY A 100 25.63 -13.68 -17.14
N ASP A 101 25.79 -12.51 -17.75
CA ASP A 101 26.91 -12.23 -18.64
C ASP A 101 28.09 -11.87 -17.74
N ASP A 102 28.93 -12.88 -17.46
CA ASP A 102 30.21 -12.71 -16.79
C ASP A 102 31.21 -12.14 -17.80
N GLY A 103 31.40 -10.81 -17.74
CA GLY A 103 32.46 -10.08 -18.44
C GLY A 103 33.67 -9.78 -17.56
#